data_AF-A0A401Q4L6-F1
#
_entry.id   AF-A0A401Q4L6-F1
#
_cell.length_a   1.000
_cell.length_b   1.000
_cell.length_c   1.000
_cell.angle_alpha   90.00
_cell.angle_beta   90.00
_cell.angle_gamma   90.00
#
_symmetry.space_group_name_H-M   'P 1'
#
loop_
_entity.id
_entity.type
_entity.pdbx_description
1 polymer ?
#
loop_
_entity_poly.entity_id
_entity_poly.type
_entity_poly.pdbx_seq_one_letter_code
_entity_poly.pdbx_strand_id
1 'polypeptide(L)'
;MKPRKKPSKVTSATSAGKENVEMGYREVQNVTKHKKVKEATAKTARWKPLPQRTRDYIAATVDIAVYNSLPQKGSKRDASEEHLSQLRQRFLDRCSSIQAPVSKLKDLKNIKKCCASQEEYLREDEASLKMLQNELDKTLDTLERNSEEVEKLQDEISRLRAFLDETENDEFQNVDTGVLNLPELPEASFQQATLQVSAHSMRK
;
A
#
# COMPACT_ATOMS: atom_id res chain seq x y z
N MET A 1 -27.58 -46.43 -44.05
CA MET A 1 -26.29 -46.97 -44.53
C MET A 1 -25.24 -46.73 -43.45
N LYS A 2 -24.64 -47.81 -42.91
CA LYS A 2 -23.53 -47.79 -41.95
C LYS A 2 -22.27 -48.32 -42.65
N PRO A 3 -21.07 -47.80 -42.34
CA PRO A 3 -19.85 -48.61 -42.38
C PRO A 3 -19.22 -48.62 -40.97
N ARG A 4 -19.25 -49.74 -40.22
CA ARG A 4 -18.27 -50.85 -40.23
C ARG A 4 -16.80 -50.40 -40.32
N LYS A 5 -16.12 -50.34 -39.16
CA LYS A 5 -14.73 -50.78 -39.02
C LYS A 5 -14.63 -51.67 -37.77
N LYS A 6 -14.13 -52.89 -37.99
CA LYS A 6 -13.81 -53.93 -36.99
C LYS A 6 -12.27 -54.00 -36.83
N PRO A 7 -11.75 -54.70 -35.80
CA PRO A 7 -10.79 -54.09 -34.87
C PRO A 7 -9.43 -54.82 -34.79
N SER A 8 -8.61 -54.36 -33.84
CA SER A 8 -7.67 -55.17 -33.02
C SER A 8 -6.40 -55.71 -33.69
N LYS A 9 -5.24 -55.32 -33.11
CA LYS A 9 -4.31 -56.32 -32.58
C LYS A 9 -3.50 -55.77 -31.40
N VAL A 10 -3.94 -56.16 -30.21
CA VAL A 10 -3.09 -56.41 -29.04
C VAL A 10 -2.27 -57.66 -29.34
N THR A 11 -0.97 -57.67 -29.02
CA THR A 11 -0.30 -58.85 -28.44
C THR A 11 1.07 -58.45 -27.90
N SER A 12 1.10 -58.34 -26.57
CA SER A 12 2.19 -58.74 -25.68
C SER A 12 2.84 -60.08 -26.08
N ALA A 13 4.15 -60.22 -25.85
CA ALA A 13 4.71 -61.44 -25.26
C ALA A 13 6.16 -61.24 -24.80
N THR A 14 6.33 -61.57 -23.52
CA THR A 14 7.54 -61.76 -22.72
C THR A 14 8.37 -62.97 -23.17
N SER A 15 9.71 -62.89 -23.00
CA SER A 15 10.59 -64.01 -22.63
C SER A 15 11.87 -63.40 -22.03
N ALA A 16 12.11 -63.41 -20.71
CA ALA A 16 12.41 -64.51 -19.78
C ALA A 16 13.79 -65.18 -19.99
N GLY A 17 14.70 -64.92 -19.04
CA GLY A 17 15.86 -65.75 -18.65
C GLY A 17 17.21 -65.31 -19.22
N LYS A 18 18.33 -65.23 -18.48
CA LYS A 18 18.67 -65.55 -17.09
C LYS A 18 19.94 -64.77 -16.69
N GLU A 19 20.02 -64.48 -15.40
CA GLU A 19 21.14 -64.07 -14.54
C GLU A 19 22.58 -64.18 -15.08
N ASN A 20 23.36 -63.13 -14.83
CA ASN A 20 24.49 -63.23 -13.92
C ASN A 20 24.68 -61.90 -13.18
N VAL A 21 24.67 -61.97 -11.86
CA VAL A 21 24.94 -60.88 -10.93
C VAL A 21 26.44 -60.85 -10.70
N GLU A 22 27.11 -59.77 -11.10
CA GLU A 22 28.37 -59.41 -10.45
C GLU A 22 28.51 -57.89 -10.37
N MET A 23 28.76 -57.44 -9.15
CA MET A 23 28.78 -56.04 -8.72
C MET A 23 29.90 -55.26 -9.42
N GLY A 24 29.51 -54.31 -10.26
CA GLY A 24 30.36 -53.24 -10.75
C GLY A 24 29.76 -51.90 -10.37
N TYR A 25 30.53 -51.11 -9.61
CA TYR A 25 30.16 -49.86 -8.99
C TYR A 25 29.52 -48.85 -9.96
N ARG A 26 28.39 -48.29 -9.49
CA ARG A 26 27.52 -47.33 -10.19
C ARG A 26 28.24 -46.00 -10.39
N GLU A 27 28.67 -45.71 -11.60
CA GLU A 27 29.05 -44.36 -12.04
C GLU A 27 27.86 -43.73 -12.77
N VAL A 28 27.08 -42.91 -12.06
CA VAL A 28 25.98 -42.14 -12.65
C VAL A 28 26.57 -40.97 -13.43
N GLN A 29 27.03 -41.24 -14.65
CA GLN A 29 27.22 -40.17 -15.64
C GLN A 29 25.83 -39.66 -16.03
N ASN A 30 25.42 -38.55 -15.39
CA ASN A 30 24.27 -37.75 -15.81
C ASN A 30 24.58 -37.12 -17.17
N VAL A 31 24.51 -37.91 -18.23
CA VAL A 31 24.39 -37.39 -19.59
C VAL A 31 22.95 -36.89 -19.70
N THR A 32 22.75 -35.59 -19.46
CA THR A 32 21.50 -34.90 -19.78
C THR A 32 21.21 -35.12 -21.26
N LYS A 33 20.35 -36.10 -21.58
CA LYS A 33 19.86 -36.32 -22.92
C LYS A 33 18.95 -35.15 -23.26
N HIS A 34 19.51 -34.10 -23.84
CA HIS A 34 18.72 -33.00 -24.40
C HIS A 34 17.84 -33.60 -25.50
N LYS A 35 16.53 -33.69 -25.24
CA LYS A 35 15.54 -34.08 -26.25
C LYS A 35 15.56 -33.00 -27.33
N LYS A 36 16.22 -33.26 -28.47
CA LYS A 36 16.11 -32.40 -29.65
C LYS A 36 14.65 -32.39 -30.08
N VAL A 37 13.95 -31.32 -29.73
CA VAL A 37 12.63 -31.02 -30.29
C VAL A 37 12.85 -30.75 -31.76
N LYS A 38 12.29 -31.59 -32.64
CA LYS A 38 12.18 -31.28 -34.06
C LYS A 38 11.17 -30.14 -34.18
N GLU A 39 11.65 -28.91 -34.21
CA GLU A 39 10.82 -27.79 -34.62
C GLU A 39 10.44 -27.96 -36.08
N ALA A 40 9.14 -27.85 -36.37
CA ALA A 40 8.65 -27.85 -37.73
C ALA A 40 9.22 -26.61 -38.45
N THR A 41 10.17 -26.85 -39.34
CA THR A 41 10.94 -25.86 -40.12
C THR A 41 10.10 -24.90 -40.97
N ALA A 42 8.78 -25.11 -41.06
CA ALA A 42 7.87 -24.28 -41.84
C ALA A 42 7.50 -22.93 -41.19
N LYS A 43 7.66 -22.75 -39.87
CA LYS A 43 7.28 -21.49 -39.17
C LYS A 43 8.45 -20.55 -38.85
N THR A 44 9.68 -21.04 -38.94
CA THR A 44 10.91 -20.26 -38.64
C THR A 44 11.30 -19.33 -39.80
N ALA A 45 10.76 -19.53 -41.00
CA ALA A 45 11.02 -18.73 -42.21
C ALA A 45 10.55 -17.26 -42.17
N ARG A 46 9.99 -16.79 -41.04
CA ARG A 46 9.46 -15.42 -40.89
C ARG A 46 10.30 -14.50 -40.00
N TRP A 47 11.48 -14.93 -39.57
CA TRP A 47 12.38 -14.08 -38.80
C TRP A 47 13.00 -13.04 -39.73
N LYS A 48 12.91 -11.77 -39.37
CA LYS A 48 13.46 -10.67 -40.16
C LYS A 48 14.61 -10.01 -39.39
N PRO A 49 15.59 -9.42 -40.09
CA PRO A 49 16.55 -8.53 -39.46
C PRO A 49 15.85 -7.43 -38.68
N LEU A 50 16.46 -6.96 -37.60
CA LEU A 50 15.90 -5.86 -36.81
C LEU A 50 15.63 -4.62 -37.67
N PRO A 51 14.42 -4.02 -37.58
CA PRO A 51 14.11 -2.76 -38.26
C PRO A 51 15.13 -1.68 -37.92
N GLN A 52 15.42 -0.78 -38.88
CA GLN A 52 16.41 0.29 -38.68
C GLN A 52 16.10 1.13 -37.44
N ARG A 53 14.84 1.56 -37.25
CA ARG A 53 14.41 2.32 -36.07
C ARG A 53 14.75 1.63 -34.75
N THR A 54 14.61 0.31 -34.68
CA THR A 54 14.95 -0.46 -33.47
C THR A 54 16.46 -0.53 -33.27
N ARG A 55 17.23 -0.67 -34.35
CA ARG A 55 18.70 -0.61 -34.29
C ARG A 55 19.20 0.75 -33.83
N ASP A 56 18.62 1.83 -34.34
CA ASP A 56 18.95 3.20 -33.93
C ASP A 56 18.63 3.44 -32.44
N TYR A 57 17.47 2.95 -31.98
CA TYR A 57 17.09 3.01 -30.57
C TYR A 57 18.06 2.22 -29.67
N ILE A 58 18.43 1.01 -30.07
CA ILE A 58 19.42 0.20 -29.34
C ILE A 58 20.77 0.91 -29.31
N ALA A 59 21.23 1.48 -30.42
CA ALA A 59 22.46 2.25 -30.49
C ALA A 59 22.43 3.44 -29.53
N ALA A 60 21.37 4.25 -29.54
CA ALA A 60 21.22 5.38 -28.62
C ALA A 60 21.22 4.94 -27.15
N THR A 61 20.54 3.83 -26.83
CA THR A 61 20.50 3.30 -25.46
C THR A 61 21.88 2.84 -24.99
N VAL A 62 22.63 2.16 -25.85
CA VAL A 62 24.01 1.73 -25.56
C VAL A 62 24.93 2.95 -25.40
N ASP A 63 24.76 3.98 -26.24
CA ASP A 63 25.55 5.22 -26.15
C ASP A 63 25.36 5.91 -24.80
N ILE A 64 24.12 5.98 -24.31
CA ILE A 64 23.80 6.51 -22.98
C ILE A 64 24.44 5.64 -21.88
N ALA A 65 24.36 4.32 -21.99
CA ALA A 65 24.96 3.40 -21.00
C ALA A 65 26.50 3.50 -20.96
N VAL A 66 27.15 3.61 -22.12
CA VAL A 66 28.59 3.85 -22.24
C VAL A 66 28.94 5.18 -21.59
N TYR A 67 28.20 6.25 -21.89
CA TYR A 67 28.41 7.57 -21.27
C TYR A 67 28.30 7.52 -19.74
N ASN A 68 27.30 6.82 -19.21
CA ASN A 68 27.07 6.72 -17.77
C ASN A 68 28.09 5.83 -17.04
N SER A 69 28.71 4.87 -17.74
CA SER A 69 29.71 3.96 -17.17
C SER A 69 31.14 4.52 -17.20
N LEU A 70 31.39 5.56 -18.00
CA LEU A 70 32.69 6.22 -18.10
C LEU A 70 33.02 7.02 -16.82
N PRO A 71 34.21 6.81 -16.21
CA PRO A 71 34.62 7.58 -15.03
C PRO A 71 34.81 9.05 -15.39
N GLN A 72 34.23 9.98 -14.62
CA GLN A 72 34.26 11.41 -14.95
C GLN A 72 35.67 12.04 -14.98
N LYS A 73 36.63 11.50 -14.24
CA LYS A 73 38.04 11.94 -14.22
C LYS A 73 38.97 10.76 -13.92
N GLY A 74 40.17 10.74 -14.52
CA GLY A 74 41.25 9.80 -14.19
C GLY A 74 42.03 9.29 -15.41
N SER A 75 43.28 8.88 -15.22
CA SER A 75 44.18 8.43 -16.30
C SER A 75 43.76 7.13 -16.99
N LYS A 76 42.80 6.38 -16.41
CA LYS A 76 42.27 5.14 -16.98
C LYS A 76 41.06 5.36 -17.89
N ARG A 77 40.60 6.61 -18.03
CA ARG A 77 39.40 6.97 -18.81
C ARG A 77 39.56 6.59 -20.28
N ASP A 78 40.65 7.00 -20.91
CA ASP A 78 40.88 6.79 -22.35
C ASP A 78 40.93 5.31 -22.70
N ALA A 79 41.63 4.50 -21.88
CA ALA A 79 41.65 3.05 -22.06
C ALA A 79 40.25 2.44 -21.88
N SER A 80 39.51 2.85 -20.84
CA SER A 80 38.15 2.35 -20.62
C SER A 80 37.17 2.76 -21.73
N GLU A 81 37.36 3.95 -22.30
CA GLU A 81 36.58 4.47 -23.42
C GLU A 81 36.83 3.67 -24.69
N GLU A 82 38.09 3.36 -24.98
CA GLU A 82 38.46 2.52 -26.12
C GLU A 82 37.86 1.11 -26.00
N HIS A 83 37.97 0.49 -24.82
CA HIS A 83 37.37 -0.83 -24.57
C HIS A 83 35.83 -0.82 -24.69
N LEU A 84 35.17 0.20 -24.15
CA LEU A 84 33.71 0.34 -24.25
C LEU A 84 33.26 0.63 -25.68
N SER A 85 34.04 1.41 -26.44
CA SER A 85 33.77 1.69 -27.85
C SER A 85 33.87 0.41 -28.71
N GLN A 86 34.92 -0.40 -28.49
CA GLN A 86 35.04 -1.70 -29.16
C GLN A 86 33.90 -2.66 -28.78
N LEU A 87 33.51 -2.68 -27.50
CA LEU A 87 32.38 -3.50 -27.03
C LEU A 87 31.07 -3.04 -27.66
N ARG A 88 30.81 -1.73 -27.70
CA ARG A 88 29.67 -1.12 -28.38
C ARG A 88 29.60 -1.56 -29.84
N GLN A 89 30.69 -1.42 -30.59
CA GLN A 89 30.70 -1.77 -32.01
C GLN A 89 30.40 -3.27 -32.22
N ARG A 90 31.09 -4.16 -31.50
CA ARG A 90 30.85 -5.62 -31.57
C ARG A 90 29.41 -5.98 -31.21
N PHE A 91 28.85 -5.31 -30.22
CA PHE A 91 27.45 -5.51 -29.82
C PHE A 91 26.49 -5.06 -30.92
N LEU A 92 26.66 -3.88 -31.50
CA LEU A 92 25.80 -3.37 -32.57
C LEU A 92 25.91 -4.19 -33.87
N ASP A 93 27.10 -4.67 -34.19
CA ASP A 93 27.31 -5.60 -35.31
C ASP A 93 26.53 -6.90 -35.07
N ARG A 94 26.57 -7.43 -33.83
CA ARG A 94 25.79 -8.59 -33.46
C ARG A 94 24.29 -8.31 -33.55
N CYS A 95 23.81 -7.15 -33.08
CA CYS A 95 22.42 -6.74 -33.22
C CYS A 95 21.98 -6.63 -34.69
N SER A 96 22.87 -6.24 -35.59
CA SER A 96 22.58 -6.20 -37.03
C SER A 96 22.42 -7.60 -37.65
N SER A 97 23.13 -8.59 -37.11
CA SER A 97 23.02 -10.00 -37.52
C SER A 97 21.87 -10.77 -36.86
N ILE A 98 21.34 -10.26 -35.74
CA ILE A 98 20.24 -10.90 -35.02
C ILE A 98 18.96 -10.76 -35.86
N GLN A 99 18.30 -11.90 -36.05
CA GLN A 99 16.97 -11.95 -36.62
C GLN A 99 15.97 -12.00 -35.48
N ALA A 100 14.89 -11.24 -35.59
CA ALA A 100 13.81 -11.24 -34.64
C ALA A 100 12.53 -11.79 -35.30
N PRO A 101 11.68 -12.50 -34.54
CA PRO A 101 10.36 -12.85 -35.02
C PRO A 101 9.60 -11.57 -35.37
N VAL A 102 8.98 -11.52 -36.55
CA VAL A 102 8.10 -10.41 -36.92
C VAL A 102 6.88 -10.48 -36.02
N SER A 103 6.89 -9.70 -34.94
CA SER A 103 5.74 -9.49 -34.08
C SER A 103 4.57 -9.09 -34.95
N LYS A 104 3.41 -9.73 -34.80
CA LYS A 104 2.25 -9.38 -35.61
C LYS A 104 1.85 -7.96 -35.19
N LEU A 105 1.62 -7.06 -36.13
CA LEU A 105 1.20 -5.69 -35.84
C LEU A 105 -0.06 -5.62 -34.93
N LYS A 106 -0.88 -6.68 -34.95
CA LYS A 106 -1.99 -6.88 -33.99
C LYS A 106 -1.51 -6.91 -32.53
N ASP A 107 -0.37 -7.53 -32.24
CA ASP A 107 0.18 -7.65 -30.89
C ASP A 107 0.58 -6.26 -30.37
N LEU A 108 1.18 -5.41 -31.23
CA LEU A 108 1.48 -4.01 -30.88
C LEU A 108 0.21 -3.17 -30.67
N LYS A 109 -0.86 -3.41 -31.43
CA LYS A 109 -2.15 -2.73 -31.22
C LYS A 109 -2.77 -3.10 -29.87
N ASN A 110 -2.59 -4.35 -29.43
CA ASN A 110 -3.04 -4.79 -28.11
C ASN A 110 -2.23 -4.13 -27.00
N ILE A 111 -0.91 -4.01 -27.17
CA ILE A 111 -0.04 -3.29 -26.22
C ILE A 111 -0.45 -1.81 -26.14
N LYS A 112 -0.67 -1.13 -27.27
CA LYS A 112 -1.12 0.27 -27.27
C LYS A 112 -2.46 0.46 -26.54
N LYS A 113 -3.41 -0.45 -26.75
CA LYS A 113 -4.69 -0.45 -26.01
C LYS A 113 -4.50 -0.68 -24.51
N CYS A 114 -3.60 -1.60 -24.15
CA CYS A 114 -3.25 -1.86 -22.76
C CYS A 114 -2.66 -0.61 -22.11
N CYS A 115 -1.71 0.06 -22.75
CA CYS A 115 -1.12 1.31 -22.26
C CYS A 115 -2.18 2.42 -22.10
N ALA A 116 -3.06 2.60 -23.09
CA ALA A 116 -4.11 3.62 -23.00
C ALA A 116 -5.10 3.34 -21.85
N SER A 117 -5.48 2.09 -21.63
CA SER A 117 -6.31 1.69 -20.49
C SER A 117 -5.59 1.90 -19.16
N GLN A 118 -4.29 1.60 -19.09
CA GLN A 118 -3.49 1.84 -17.90
C GLN A 118 -3.37 3.34 -17.58
N GLU A 119 -3.21 4.19 -18.60
CA GLU A 119 -3.21 5.65 -18.42
C GLU A 119 -4.55 6.18 -17.91
N GLU A 120 -5.67 5.59 -18.35
CA GLU A 120 -7.00 5.92 -17.84
C GLU A 120 -7.16 5.53 -16.37
N TYR A 121 -6.75 4.32 -15.99
CA TYR A 121 -6.73 3.89 -14.58
C TYR A 121 -5.85 4.80 -13.72
N LEU A 122 -4.66 5.17 -14.19
CA LEU A 122 -3.78 6.08 -13.44
C LEU A 122 -4.42 7.46 -13.23
N ARG A 123 -5.19 7.95 -14.20
CA ARG A 123 -5.92 9.22 -14.08
C ARG A 123 -7.07 9.13 -13.08
N GLU A 124 -7.81 8.03 -13.09
CA GLU A 124 -8.87 7.76 -12.10
C GLU A 124 -8.31 7.62 -10.69
N ASP A 125 -7.18 6.93 -10.52
CA ASP A 125 -6.48 6.81 -9.25
C ASP A 125 -5.99 8.18 -8.75
N GLU A 126 -5.41 9.01 -9.63
CA GLU A 126 -4.98 10.36 -9.28
C GLU A 126 -6.16 11.24 -8.84
N ALA A 127 -7.30 11.16 -9.54
CA ALA A 127 -8.52 11.85 -9.15
C ALA A 127 -9.05 11.36 -7.78
N SER A 128 -8.99 10.05 -7.54
CA SER A 128 -9.41 9.44 -6.28
C SER A 128 -8.50 9.85 -5.12
N LEU A 129 -7.18 9.89 -5.33
CA LEU A 129 -6.22 10.39 -4.36
C LEU A 129 -6.48 11.85 -4.01
N LYS A 130 -6.77 12.69 -5.02
CA LYS A 130 -7.11 14.09 -4.79
C LYS A 130 -8.40 14.26 -4.00
N MET A 131 -9.41 13.42 -4.24
CA MET A 131 -10.62 13.41 -3.43
C MET A 131 -10.34 13.02 -1.98
N LEU A 132 -9.55 11.95 -1.76
CA LEU A 132 -9.17 11.52 -0.40
C LEU A 132 -8.38 12.59 0.33
N GLN A 133 -7.50 13.31 -0.35
CA GLN A 133 -6.75 14.41 0.25
C GLN A 133 -7.66 15.57 0.65
N ASN A 134 -8.62 15.96 -0.20
CA ASN A 134 -9.60 16.97 0.16
C ASN A 134 -10.46 16.55 1.36
N GLU A 135 -10.86 15.27 1.46
CA GLU A 135 -11.60 14.78 2.63
C GLU A 135 -10.72 14.79 3.89
N LEU A 136 -9.44 14.43 3.78
CA LEU A 136 -8.49 14.53 4.89
C LEU A 136 -8.37 15.98 5.38
N ASP A 137 -8.20 16.94 4.49
CA ASP A 137 -8.10 18.36 4.83
C ASP A 137 -9.37 18.84 5.54
N LYS A 138 -10.56 18.47 5.04
CA LYS A 138 -11.83 18.78 5.73
C LYS A 138 -11.88 18.16 7.13
N THR A 139 -11.47 16.90 7.28
CA THR A 139 -11.48 16.25 8.60
C THR A 139 -10.50 16.92 9.57
N LEU A 140 -9.34 17.35 9.08
CA LEU A 140 -8.35 18.09 9.84
C LEU A 140 -8.93 19.43 10.32
N ASP A 141 -9.54 20.21 9.42
CA ASP A 141 -10.20 21.46 9.76
C ASP A 141 -11.31 21.26 10.82
N THR A 142 -12.10 20.19 10.71
CA THR A 142 -13.13 19.89 11.71
C THR A 142 -12.52 19.49 13.06
N LEU A 143 -11.40 18.78 13.05
CA LEU A 143 -10.70 18.37 14.25
C LEU A 143 -10.10 19.59 14.97
N GLU A 144 -9.51 20.53 14.22
CA GLU A 144 -8.97 21.77 14.75
C GLU A 144 -10.06 22.61 15.41
N ARG A 145 -11.19 22.85 14.74
CA ARG A 145 -12.35 23.56 15.34
C ARG A 145 -12.87 22.89 16.61
N ASN A 146 -12.97 21.55 16.60
CA ASN A 146 -13.40 20.81 17.78
C ASN A 146 -12.39 20.93 18.92
N SER A 147 -11.08 20.97 18.61
CA SER A 147 -10.02 21.18 19.61
C SER A 147 -10.15 22.56 20.26
N GLU A 148 -10.35 23.61 19.47
CA GLU A 148 -10.58 24.97 19.96
C GLU A 148 -11.85 25.04 20.84
N GLU A 149 -12.91 24.34 20.45
CA GLU A 149 -14.15 24.27 21.24
C GLU A 149 -13.93 23.56 22.59
N VAL A 150 -13.17 22.46 22.59
CA VAL A 150 -12.81 21.73 23.82
C VAL A 150 -11.98 22.61 24.76
N GLU A 151 -10.99 23.34 24.25
CA GLU A 151 -10.19 24.28 25.05
C GLU A 151 -11.08 25.38 25.66
N LYS A 152 -11.96 25.98 24.85
CA LYS A 152 -12.89 27.01 25.33
C LYS A 152 -13.82 26.50 26.43
N LEU A 153 -14.33 25.27 26.30
CA LEU A 153 -15.17 24.64 27.31
C LEU A 153 -14.38 24.31 28.58
N GLN A 154 -13.13 23.88 28.46
CA GLN A 154 -12.25 23.67 29.62
C GLN A 154 -11.97 24.96 30.38
N ASP A 155 -11.71 26.06 29.66
CA ASP A 155 -11.53 27.38 30.26
C ASP A 155 -12.79 27.84 31.01
N GLU A 156 -13.97 27.61 30.42
CA GLU A 156 -15.24 27.96 31.06
C GLU A 156 -15.51 27.12 32.32
N ILE A 157 -15.27 25.81 32.25
CA ILE A 157 -15.36 24.93 33.43
C ILE A 157 -14.39 25.40 34.53
N SER A 158 -13.18 25.79 34.17
CA SER A 158 -12.17 26.26 35.12
C SER A 158 -12.57 27.59 35.77
N ARG A 159 -13.13 28.53 34.99
CA ARG A 159 -13.71 29.78 35.51
C ARG A 159 -14.86 29.53 36.47
N LEU A 160 -15.80 28.67 36.10
CA LEU A 160 -16.96 28.34 36.94
C LEU A 160 -16.54 27.66 38.24
N ARG A 161 -15.54 26.78 38.20
CA ARG A 161 -14.95 26.19 39.42
C ARG A 161 -14.35 27.24 40.33
N ALA A 162 -13.53 28.14 39.80
CA ALA A 162 -12.94 29.22 40.59
C ALA A 162 -14.01 30.14 41.22
N PHE A 163 -15.08 30.44 40.47
CA PHE A 163 -16.21 31.22 40.99
C PHE A 163 -16.95 30.48 42.12
N LEU A 164 -17.16 29.17 41.97
CA LEU A 164 -17.78 28.34 42.99
C LEU A 164 -16.93 28.30 44.26
N ASP A 165 -15.61 28.07 44.12
CA ASP A 165 -14.66 28.04 45.23
C ASP A 165 -14.61 29.39 45.98
N GLU A 166 -14.65 30.52 45.26
CA GLU A 166 -14.68 31.87 45.86
C GLU A 166 -16.01 32.12 46.59
N THR A 167 -17.14 31.75 45.98
CA THR A 167 -18.47 31.90 46.60
C THR A 167 -18.58 31.04 47.86
N GLU A 168 -18.07 29.81 47.81
CA GLU A 168 -17.99 28.92 48.96
C GLU A 168 -17.14 29.56 50.05
N ASN A 169 -15.93 30.02 49.72
CA ASN A 169 -15.04 30.68 50.67
C ASN A 169 -15.67 31.95 51.29
N ASP A 170 -16.36 32.78 50.52
CA ASP A 170 -17.06 33.97 51.01
C ASP A 170 -18.25 33.60 51.94
N GLU A 171 -19.05 32.60 51.57
CA GLU A 171 -20.15 32.12 52.42
C GLU A 171 -19.63 31.51 53.73
N PHE A 172 -18.54 30.73 53.67
CA PHE A 172 -17.99 30.04 54.85
C PHE A 172 -17.07 30.92 55.71
N GLN A 173 -16.41 31.95 55.17
CA GLN A 173 -15.66 32.93 55.98
C GLN A 173 -16.57 33.73 56.93
N ASN A 174 -17.83 33.96 56.56
CA ASN A 174 -18.81 34.62 57.42
C ASN A 174 -19.31 33.71 58.57
N VAL A 175 -19.17 32.39 58.44
CA VAL A 175 -19.61 31.40 59.45
C VAL A 175 -18.57 31.23 60.56
N ASP A 176 -17.29 31.49 60.29
CA ASP A 176 -16.20 31.36 61.28
C ASP A 176 -16.28 32.42 62.40
N THR A 177 -17.05 33.50 62.18
CA THR A 177 -17.45 34.47 63.20
C THR A 177 -18.62 34.02 64.09
N GLY A 178 -19.21 32.84 63.85
CA GLY A 178 -20.23 32.22 64.70
C GLY A 178 -21.60 32.94 64.74
N VAL A 179 -21.79 33.98 63.93
CA VAL A 179 -23.05 34.72 63.82
C VAL A 179 -23.68 34.37 62.48
N LEU A 180 -24.70 33.51 62.52
CA LEU A 180 -25.57 33.29 61.36
C LEU A 180 -26.25 34.62 61.04
N ASN A 181 -25.95 35.20 59.88
CA ASN A 181 -26.66 36.37 59.34
C ASN A 181 -28.09 35.96 58.93
N LEU A 182 -28.94 35.69 59.92
CA LEU A 182 -30.35 35.43 59.71
C LEU A 182 -31.09 36.76 59.63
N PRO A 183 -32.06 36.91 58.71
CA PRO A 183 -32.95 38.06 58.73
C PRO A 183 -33.69 38.10 60.07
N GLU A 184 -33.70 39.27 60.72
CA GLU A 184 -34.38 39.45 62.00
C GLU A 184 -35.86 39.09 61.86
N LEU A 185 -36.30 38.10 62.64
CA LEU A 185 -37.69 37.65 62.63
C LEU A 185 -38.58 38.73 63.28
N PRO A 186 -39.75 39.04 62.70
CA PRO A 186 -40.68 39.99 63.30
C PRO A 186 -41.10 39.53 64.71
N GLU A 187 -41.07 40.45 65.69
CA GLU A 187 -41.43 40.17 67.10
C GLU A 187 -42.83 39.56 67.28
N ALA A 188 -43.72 39.75 66.31
CA ALA A 188 -45.05 39.15 66.27
C ALA A 188 -45.03 37.61 66.28
N SER A 189 -43.94 36.98 65.82
CA SER A 189 -43.81 35.53 65.76
C SER A 189 -43.53 34.88 67.13
N PHE A 190 -43.13 35.66 68.13
CA PHE A 190 -42.85 35.17 69.50
C PHE A 190 -44.07 35.23 70.43
N GLN A 191 -45.21 35.77 69.98
CA GLN A 191 -46.44 35.88 70.78
C GLN A 191 -47.41 34.70 70.58
N GLN A 192 -46.91 33.47 70.57
CA GLN A 192 -47.81 32.32 70.64
C GLN A 192 -48.30 32.15 72.07
N ALA A 193 -49.58 32.46 72.32
CA ALA A 193 -50.20 32.36 73.64
C ALA A 193 -50.05 30.95 74.23
N THR A 194 -49.31 30.83 75.33
CA THR A 194 -49.21 29.60 76.11
C THR A 194 -50.56 29.30 76.78
N LEU A 195 -51.24 28.25 76.33
CA LEU A 195 -52.39 27.67 77.03
C LEU A 195 -51.92 26.95 78.30
N GLN A 196 -51.67 27.70 79.38
CA GLN A 196 -51.51 27.12 80.71
C GLN A 196 -52.88 26.91 81.36
N VAL A 197 -53.21 25.64 81.60
CA VAL A 197 -54.39 25.18 82.34
C VAL A 197 -54.23 25.58 83.81
N SER A 198 -54.90 26.66 84.24
CA SER A 198 -54.94 27.06 85.64
C SER A 198 -56.11 26.38 86.35
N ALA A 199 -55.85 25.23 86.97
CA ALA A 199 -56.59 24.80 88.14
C ALA A 199 -56.16 25.68 89.33
N HIS A 200 -57.07 26.44 89.97
CA HIS A 200 -57.08 26.71 91.41
C HIS A 200 -58.30 27.55 91.85
N SER A 201 -59.09 26.95 92.75
CA SER A 201 -59.64 27.55 93.99
C SER A 201 -60.45 28.85 93.91
N MET A 202 -61.78 28.74 93.97
CA MET A 202 -62.62 29.70 94.71
C MET A 202 -63.14 29.03 95.99
N ARG A 203 -62.43 29.26 97.10
CA ARG A 203 -63.08 29.46 98.40
C ARG A 203 -63.38 30.95 98.50
N LYS A 204 -64.64 31.31 98.67
CA LYS A 204 -65.16 32.14 99.77
C LYS A 204 -66.68 32.20 99.68
#